data_AF-A0A520BPN8-F1
#
_entry.id   AF-A0A520BPN8-F1
#
_cell.length_a   1.000
_cell.length_b   1.000
_cell.length_c   1.000
_cell.angle_alpha   90.00
_cell.angle_beta   90.00
_cell.angle_gamma   90.00
#
_symmetry.space_group_name_H-M   'P 1'
#
loop_
_entity.id
_entity.type
_entity.pdbx_description
1 polymer ?
#
loop_
_entity_poly.entity_id
_entity_poly.type
_entity_poly.pdbx_seq_one_letter_code
_entity_poly.pdbx_strand_id
1 'polypeptide(L)'
;NKLKVNAAIENAKTIIGLQETHGSFKNWIDQHHPKTKDEWVKLFKKTFKFTGGEIVNEFLMSTGYLPGAHDLNCPTHQLILASKPAWQNEGTSD
;
A
#
# COMPACT_ATOMS: atom_id res chain seq x y z
N ASN A 1 -1.22 -18.36 15.20
CA ASN A 1 -0.65 -18.18 16.57
C ASN A 1 -1.32 -16.96 17.21
N LYS A 2 -1.33 -16.84 18.55
CA LYS A 2 -2.01 -15.76 19.29
C LYS A 2 -1.46 -14.35 18.97
N LEU A 3 -0.16 -14.21 18.71
CA LEU A 3 0.46 -12.93 18.38
C LEU A 3 -0.08 -12.34 17.07
N LYS A 4 -0.30 -13.18 16.04
CA LYS A 4 -0.90 -12.73 14.77
C LYS A 4 -2.35 -12.28 14.93
N VAL A 5 -3.12 -12.93 15.82
CA VAL A 5 -4.50 -12.51 16.13
C VAL A 5 -4.49 -11.15 16.83
N ASN A 6 -3.64 -10.97 17.84
CA ASN A 6 -3.52 -9.68 18.53
C ASN A 6 -3.08 -8.56 17.57
N ALA A 7 -2.15 -8.85 16.66
CA ALA A 7 -1.73 -7.88 15.65
C ALA A 7 -2.87 -7.46 14.73
N ALA A 8 -3.72 -8.39 14.29
CA ALA A 8 -4.88 -8.08 13.47
C ALA A 8 -5.88 -7.15 14.21
N ILE A 9 -6.13 -7.40 15.50
CA ILE A 9 -7.00 -6.56 16.32
C ILE A 9 -6.41 -5.16 16.49
N GLU A 10 -5.13 -5.04 16.82
CA GLU A 10 -4.47 -3.73 16.98
C GLU A 10 -4.43 -2.96 15.65
N ASN A 11 -4.13 -3.63 14.54
CA ASN A 11 -4.15 -2.99 13.23
C ASN A 11 -5.56 -2.52 12.85
N ALA A 12 -6.61 -3.28 13.18
CA ALA A 12 -7.99 -2.87 12.94
C ALA A 12 -8.36 -1.61 13.73
N LYS A 13 -7.93 -1.51 15.00
CA LYS A 13 -8.10 -0.27 15.80
C LYS A 13 -7.39 0.92 15.15
N THR A 14 -6.14 0.72 14.70
CA THR A 14 -5.42 1.78 13.97
C THR A 14 -6.18 2.21 12.72
N ILE A 15 -6.70 1.27 11.92
CA ILE A 15 -7.48 1.59 10.71
C ILE A 15 -8.72 2.42 11.05
N ILE A 16 -9.45 2.09 12.12
CA ILE A 16 -10.61 2.89 12.56
C ILE A 16 -10.18 4.33 12.87
N GLY A 17 -9.11 4.54 13.63
CA GLY A 17 -8.60 5.89 13.92
C GLY A 17 -8.10 6.64 12.66
N LEU A 18 -7.53 5.92 11.69
CA LEU A 18 -7.17 6.51 10.39
C LEU A 18 -8.41 6.92 9.59
N GLN A 19 -9.49 6.13 9.62
CA GLN A 19 -10.74 6.48 8.96
C GLN A 19 -11.36 7.75 9.57
N GLU A 20 -11.32 7.91 10.90
CA GLU A 20 -11.81 9.12 11.57
C GLU A 20 -11.06 10.38 11.14
N THR A 21 -9.73 10.28 10.97
CA THR A 21 -8.86 11.43 10.70
C THR A 21 -8.62 11.71 9.22
N HIS A 22 -8.68 10.71 8.35
CA HIS A 22 -8.38 10.81 6.92
C HIS A 22 -9.60 10.46 6.03
N GLY A 23 -10.73 10.10 6.64
CA GLY A 23 -11.95 9.64 5.96
C GLY A 23 -11.90 8.18 5.52
N SER A 24 -10.74 7.67 5.10
CA SER A 24 -10.56 6.26 4.76
C SER A 24 -9.08 5.82 4.85
N PHE A 25 -8.85 4.50 4.94
CA PHE A 25 -7.49 3.97 4.85
C PHE A 25 -6.85 4.23 3.48
N LYS A 26 -7.65 4.18 2.40
CA LYS A 26 -7.18 4.53 1.04
C LYS A 26 -6.68 5.97 1.01
N ASN A 27 -7.47 6.91 1.53
CA ASN A 27 -7.09 8.33 1.58
C ASN A 27 -5.81 8.55 2.39
N TRP A 28 -5.62 7.78 3.48
CA TRP A 28 -4.37 7.81 4.23
C TRP A 28 -3.19 7.34 3.38
N ILE A 29 -3.33 6.26 2.59
CA ILE A 29 -2.28 5.83 1.65
C ILE A 29 -2.06 6.90 0.57
N ASP A 30 -3.12 7.41 -0.06
CA ASP A 30 -3.05 8.44 -1.11
C ASP A 30 -2.27 9.68 -0.64
N GLN A 31 -2.49 10.14 0.60
CA GLN A 31 -1.77 11.30 1.17
C GLN A 31 -0.27 11.06 1.37
N HIS A 32 0.16 9.81 1.48
CA HIS A 32 1.57 9.46 1.64
C HIS A 32 2.25 9.16 0.31
N HIS A 33 1.50 8.90 -0.76
CA HIS A 33 2.02 8.66 -2.10
C HIS A 33 2.47 9.99 -2.76
N PRO A 34 3.57 10.01 -3.53
CA PRO A 34 4.47 8.90 -3.85
C PRO A 34 5.52 8.65 -2.76
N LYS A 35 5.98 7.39 -2.65
CA LYS A 35 7.06 6.94 -1.75
C LYS A 35 7.79 5.75 -2.33
N THR A 36 9.09 5.68 -2.06
CA THR A 36 9.88 4.47 -2.34
C THR A 36 9.44 3.30 -1.46
N LYS A 37 9.75 2.07 -1.88
CA LYS A 37 9.47 0.84 -1.09
C LYS A 37 9.99 0.94 0.34
N ASP A 38 11.20 1.45 0.53
CA ASP A 38 11.80 1.56 1.87
C ASP A 38 11.09 2.59 2.76
N GLU A 39 10.63 3.70 2.19
CA GLU A 39 9.84 4.70 2.91
C GLU A 39 8.48 4.16 3.30
N TRP A 40 7.83 3.40 2.41
CA TRP A 40 6.60 2.68 2.71
C TRP A 40 6.78 1.69 3.85
N VAL A 41 7.84 0.87 3.81
CA VAL A 41 8.13 -0.10 4.86
C VAL A 41 8.36 0.60 6.21
N LYS A 42 9.08 1.72 6.23
CA LYS A 42 9.28 2.51 7.46
C LYS A 42 7.95 3.05 8.00
N LEU A 43 7.11 3.62 7.12
CA LEU A 43 5.80 4.14 7.50
C LEU A 43 4.89 3.05 8.07
N PHE A 44 4.75 1.92 7.36
CA PHE A 44 3.89 0.82 7.79
C PHE A 44 4.38 0.17 9.09
N LYS A 45 5.69 0.07 9.32
CA LYS A 45 6.23 -0.42 10.60
C LYS A 45 5.98 0.52 11.77
N LYS A 46 5.93 1.83 11.53
CA LYS A 46 5.59 2.84 12.53
C LYS A 46 4.10 2.79 12.91
N THR A 47 3.24 2.51 11.93
CA THR A 47 1.79 2.59 12.08
C THR A 47 1.12 1.27 12.45
N PHE A 48 1.64 0.14 11.96
CA PHE A 48 1.01 -1.18 12.09
C PHE A 48 1.97 -2.23 12.67
N LYS A 49 1.38 -3.33 13.16
CA LYS A 49 2.09 -4.51 13.66
C LYS A 49 2.20 -5.58 12.56
N PHE A 50 3.33 -6.30 12.57
CA PHE A 50 3.61 -7.40 11.63
C PHE A 50 3.62 -7.00 10.15
N THR A 51 4.03 -5.77 9.84
CA THR A 51 4.19 -5.23 8.48
C THR A 51 5.66 -5.25 8.06
N GLY A 52 6.19 -6.47 7.83
CA GLY A 52 7.54 -6.67 7.31
C GLY A 52 7.70 -6.16 5.86
N GLY A 53 8.94 -6.10 5.37
CA GLY A 53 9.26 -5.56 4.04
C GLY A 53 8.43 -6.19 2.91
N GLU A 54 8.42 -7.52 2.86
CA GLU A 54 7.64 -8.27 1.86
C GLU A 54 6.14 -8.08 2.02
N ILE A 55 5.62 -8.03 3.25
CA ILE A 55 4.18 -7.81 3.47
C ILE A 55 3.74 -6.45 2.92
N VAL A 56 4.55 -5.41 3.15
CA VAL A 56 4.27 -4.06 2.63
C VAL A 56 4.41 -4.02 1.11
N ASN A 57 5.44 -4.68 0.56
CA ASN A 57 5.65 -4.82 -0.88
C ASN A 57 4.43 -5.45 -1.56
N GLU A 58 4.04 -6.65 -1.12
CA GLU A 58 2.93 -7.41 -1.70
C GLU A 58 1.62 -6.64 -1.58
N PHE A 59 1.38 -5.99 -0.43
CA PHE A 59 0.17 -5.19 -0.23
C PHE A 59 0.10 -4.02 -1.22
N LEU A 60 1.16 -3.21 -1.33
CA LEU A 60 1.17 -2.02 -2.20
C LEU A 60 1.20 -2.38 -3.67
N MET A 61 1.87 -3.47 -4.04
CA MET A 61 1.84 -4.02 -5.40
C MET A 61 0.43 -4.50 -5.76
N SER A 62 -0.21 -5.28 -4.88
CA SER A 62 -1.58 -5.80 -5.08
C SER A 62 -2.64 -4.70 -5.14
N THR A 63 -2.38 -3.56 -4.51
CA THR A 63 -3.30 -2.41 -4.48
C THR A 63 -2.95 -1.32 -5.49
N GLY A 64 -1.92 -1.52 -6.31
CA GLY A 64 -1.58 -0.61 -7.41
C GLY A 64 -0.83 0.66 -7.01
N TYR A 65 -0.19 0.70 -5.83
CA TYR A 65 0.69 1.79 -5.40
C TYR A 65 2.18 1.51 -5.68
N LEU A 66 2.55 0.25 -5.94
CA LEU A 66 3.87 -0.10 -6.45
C LEU A 66 3.73 -0.95 -7.72
N PRO A 67 4.66 -0.81 -8.70
CA PRO A 67 4.67 -1.65 -9.89
C PRO A 67 5.12 -3.09 -9.55
N GLY A 68 4.97 -4.01 -10.50
CA GLY A 68 5.53 -5.36 -10.44
C GLY A 68 4.53 -6.50 -10.26
N ALA A 69 3.22 -6.22 -10.20
CA ALA A 69 2.19 -7.27 -10.10
C ALA A 69 2.12 -8.17 -11.34
N HIS A 70 2.47 -7.63 -12.51
CA HIS A 70 2.46 -8.32 -13.80
C HIS A 70 3.65 -7.88 -14.64
N ASP A 71 4.27 -8.82 -15.34
CA ASP A 71 5.31 -8.54 -16.33
C ASP A 71 4.78 -7.70 -17.50
N LEU A 72 5.67 -6.95 -18.15
CA LEU A 72 5.32 -6.10 -19.31
C LEU A 72 4.69 -6.89 -20.47
N ASN A 73 5.04 -8.18 -20.60
CA ASN A 73 4.53 -9.09 -21.63
C ASN A 73 3.26 -9.83 -21.19
N CYS A 74 2.76 -9.62 -19.97
CA CYS A 74 1.54 -10.24 -19.49
C CYS A 74 0.32 -9.56 -20.14
N PRO A 75 -0.64 -10.29 -20.73
CA PRO A 75 -1.86 -9.70 -21.29
C PRO A 75 -2.64 -8.84 -20.29
N THR A 76 -2.61 -9.20 -19.00
CA THR A 76 -3.26 -8.45 -17.92
C THR A 76 -2.58 -7.12 -17.62
N HIS A 77 -1.28 -6.95 -17.96
CA HIS A 77 -0.57 -5.69 -17.73
C HIS A 77 -1.23 -4.52 -18.45
N GLN A 78 -1.73 -4.73 -19.69
CA GLN A 78 -2.44 -3.70 -20.43
C GLN A 78 -3.78 -3.31 -19.77
N LEU A 79 -4.48 -4.28 -19.18
CA LEU A 79 -5.72 -4.02 -18.43
C LEU A 79 -5.44 -3.19 -17.17
N ILE A 80 -4.31 -3.43 -16.51
CA ILE A 80 -3.86 -2.64 -15.37
C ILE A 80 -3.50 -1.22 -15.81
N LEU A 81 -2.74 -1.03 -16.88
CA LEU A 81 -2.44 0.33 -17.37
C LEU A 81 -3.72 1.13 -17.68
N ALA A 82 -4.75 0.47 -18.23
CA ALA A 82 -6.04 1.10 -18.49
C ALA A 82 -6.80 1.50 -17.20
N SER A 83 -6.54 0.85 -16.06
CA SER A 83 -7.15 1.18 -14.77
C SER A 83 -6.47 2.33 -14.04
N LYS A 84 -5.39 2.90 -14.60
CA LYS A 84 -4.64 4.05 -14.06
C LYS A 84 -4.17 3.83 -12.61
N PRO A 85 -3.34 2.81 -12.37
CA PRO A 85 -2.84 2.52 -11.03
C PRO A 85 -2.01 3.70 -10.50
N ALA A 86 -1.96 3.88 -9.18
CA ALA A 86 -1.32 5.04 -8.56
C ALA A 86 0.17 5.16 -8.92
N TRP A 87 0.89 4.03 -9.04
CA TRP A 87 2.30 4.02 -9.47
C TRP A 87 2.53 4.58 -10.88
N GLN A 88 1.50 4.63 -11.74
CA GLN A 88 1.63 5.22 -13.07
C GLN A 88 1.69 6.75 -13.03
N ASN A 89 1.15 7.38 -11.98
CA ASN A 89 1.14 8.83 -11.84
C ASN A 89 2.46 9.41 -11.30
N GLU A 90 3.52 8.60 -11.19
CA GLU A 90 4.87 9.04 -10.81
C GLU A 90 5.62 9.70 -11.99
N GLY A 91 4.99 10.67 -12.67
CA GLY A 91 5.58 11.32 -13.85
C GLY A 91 4.78 12.50 -14.41
N THR A 92 4.91 13.66 -13.77
CA THR A 92 5.04 14.98 -14.44
C THR A 92 5.69 15.93 -13.42
N SER A 93 6.98 15.75 -13.23
CA SER A 93 7.87 16.86 -12.86
C SER A 93 8.76 17.03 -14.09
N ASP A 94 8.47 18.07 -14.87
CA ASP A 94 9.35 18.57 -15.93
C ASP A 94 10.70 19.01 -15.34
#